data_AF-A0A970HRD3-F1
#
_entry.id   AF-A0A970HRD3-F1
#
_cell.length_a   1.000
_cell.length_b   1.000
_cell.length_c   1.000
_cell.angle_alpha   90.00
_cell.angle_beta   90.00
_cell.angle_gamma   90.00
#
_symmetry.space_group_name_H-M   'P 1'
#
loop_
_entity.id
_entity.type
_entity.pdbx_description
1 polymer ?
#
loop_
_entity_poly.entity_id
_entity_poly.type
_entity_poly.pdbx_seq_one_letter_code
_entity_poly.pdbx_strand_id
1 'polypeptide(L)'
;MRILIDMDGVLCNLMDKWLRRYNEDYGDALSTEQITSWGPHRFAKAGRRIYKYLSLPGFFRDLVPLPGAVENMRRLLAAGFDVLIVTAARRGHQDKRDWVSEHLPFFNTDNMIFAHRKELIRGDILFDDAPHHLERFAQYGGEPIAMAYPYNAHVPYRRVASWDDFTEYVLRRADRPARA
;
A
#
# COMPACT_ATOMS: atom_id res chain seq x y z
N MET A 1 5.12 6.34 18.40
CA MET A 1 5.52 5.47 17.27
C MET A 1 4.92 6.04 15.99
N ARG A 2 5.71 6.14 14.92
CA ARG A 2 5.31 6.63 13.61
C ARG A 2 5.17 5.49 12.62
N ILE A 3 4.07 5.48 11.88
CA ILE A 3 3.71 4.43 10.92
C ILE A 3 3.60 5.05 9.54
N LEU A 4 4.35 4.49 8.59
CA LEU A 4 4.27 4.84 7.17
C LEU A 4 3.36 3.82 6.49
N ILE A 5 2.35 4.28 5.78
CA ILE A 5 1.33 3.43 5.16
C ILE A 5 1.31 3.70 3.66
N ASP A 6 1.52 2.66 2.85
CA ASP A 6 1.32 2.76 1.41
C ASP A 6 -0.16 2.89 1.05
N MET A 7 -0.41 3.36 -0.17
CA MET A 7 -1.76 3.51 -0.70
C MET A 7 -2.17 2.34 -1.61
N ASP A 8 -1.38 2.03 -2.63
CA ASP A 8 -1.82 1.18 -3.73
C ASP A 8 -1.62 -0.30 -3.39
N GLY A 9 -2.70 -1.04 -3.18
CA GLY A 9 -2.62 -2.42 -2.67
C GLY A 9 -2.53 -2.48 -1.15
N VAL A 10 -2.62 -1.35 -0.45
CA VAL A 10 -2.68 -1.30 1.02
C VAL A 10 -3.92 -0.55 1.50
N LEU A 11 -4.09 0.73 1.16
CA LEU A 11 -5.33 1.45 1.46
C LEU A 11 -6.42 1.18 0.42
N CYS A 12 -6.04 1.03 -0.85
CA CYS A 12 -6.98 0.91 -1.96
C CYS A 12 -6.67 -0.32 -2.84
N ASN A 13 -7.72 -0.90 -3.43
CA ASN A 13 -7.62 -2.10 -4.24
C ASN A 13 -7.22 -1.77 -5.69
N LEU A 14 -5.95 -1.41 -5.88
CA LEU A 14 -5.41 -1.13 -7.21
C LEU A 14 -5.46 -2.37 -8.12
N MET A 15 -5.09 -3.54 -7.59
CA MET A 15 -4.91 -4.76 -8.37
C MET A 15 -6.20 -5.17 -9.10
N ASP A 16 -7.35 -5.16 -8.41
CA ASP A 16 -8.62 -5.56 -9.01
C ASP A 16 -9.02 -4.66 -10.18
N LYS A 17 -9.05 -3.34 -9.97
CA LYS A 17 -9.38 -2.39 -11.05
C LYS A 17 -8.38 -2.48 -12.20
N TRP A 18 -7.09 -2.57 -11.89
CA TRP A 18 -6.03 -2.58 -12.89
C TRP A 18 -6.07 -3.82 -13.77
N LEU A 19 -6.18 -5.00 -13.17
CA LEU A 19 -6.28 -6.24 -13.92
C LEU A 19 -7.59 -6.35 -14.70
N ARG A 20 -8.71 -5.86 -14.14
CA ARG A 20 -9.98 -5.83 -14.86
C ARG A 20 -9.89 -5.03 -16.16
N ARG A 21 -9.40 -3.78 -16.09
CA ARG A 21 -9.26 -2.91 -17.28
C ARG A 21 -8.26 -3.45 -18.28
N TYR A 22 -7.19 -4.07 -17.79
CA TYR A 22 -6.22 -4.76 -18.62
C TYR A 22 -6.83 -5.97 -19.36
N ASN A 23 -7.55 -6.83 -18.64
CA ASN A 23 -8.16 -8.03 -19.20
C ASN A 23 -9.23 -7.69 -20.26
N GLU A 24 -10.05 -6.66 -20.00
CA GLU A 24 -11.02 -6.10 -20.96
C GLU A 24 -10.37 -5.69 -22.29
N ASP A 25 -9.29 -4.91 -22.24
CA ASP A 25 -8.65 -4.35 -23.43
C ASP A 25 -7.84 -5.38 -24.25
N TYR A 26 -7.30 -6.40 -23.60
CA TYR A 26 -6.34 -7.33 -24.22
C TYR A 26 -6.85 -8.77 -24.36
N GLY A 27 -8.10 -9.05 -23.97
CA GLY A 27 -8.64 -10.41 -24.02
C GLY A 27 -7.80 -11.39 -23.19
N ASP A 28 -7.40 -10.94 -22.00
CA ASP A 28 -6.60 -11.72 -21.05
C ASP A 28 -7.47 -12.12 -19.84
N ALA A 29 -6.93 -12.99 -18.99
CA ALA A 29 -7.59 -13.43 -17.75
C ALA A 29 -6.59 -13.42 -16.58
N LEU A 30 -5.73 -12.39 -16.55
CA LEU A 30 -4.70 -12.26 -15.53
C LEU A 30 -5.36 -11.92 -14.18
N SER A 31 -5.09 -12.74 -13.17
CA SER A 31 -5.53 -12.52 -11.79
C SER A 31 -4.35 -12.19 -10.87
N THR A 32 -4.65 -11.65 -9.68
CA THR A 32 -3.64 -11.30 -8.68
C THR A 32 -2.83 -12.53 -8.24
N GLU A 33 -3.50 -13.69 -8.13
CA GLU A 33 -2.95 -14.99 -7.72
C GLU A 33 -1.84 -15.47 -8.66
N GLN A 34 -1.92 -15.10 -9.94
CA GLN A 34 -0.94 -15.48 -10.95
C GLN A 34 0.33 -14.63 -10.91
N ILE A 35 0.30 -13.46 -10.27
CA ILE A 35 1.43 -12.54 -10.21
C ILE A 35 2.30 -12.93 -9.01
N THR A 36 3.26 -13.82 -9.26
CA THR A 36 4.12 -14.42 -8.23
C THR A 36 5.46 -13.70 -8.04
N SER A 37 5.72 -12.64 -8.81
CA SER A 37 6.87 -11.75 -8.60
C SER A 37 6.53 -10.32 -8.96
N TRP A 38 7.26 -9.35 -8.38
CA TRP A 38 7.01 -7.94 -8.65
C TRP A 38 7.17 -7.60 -10.13
N GLY A 39 6.16 -6.91 -10.68
CA GLY A 39 6.12 -6.52 -12.09
C GLY A 39 5.10 -7.33 -12.90
N PRO A 40 3.81 -6.93 -12.91
CA PRO A 40 2.75 -7.68 -13.60
C PRO A 40 2.94 -7.82 -15.11
N HIS A 41 3.75 -6.94 -15.73
CA HIS A 41 4.13 -7.05 -17.15
C HIS A 41 4.81 -8.38 -17.52
N ARG A 42 5.36 -9.11 -16.55
CA ARG A 42 5.97 -10.43 -16.77
C ARG A 42 4.94 -11.53 -17.01
N PHE A 43 3.70 -11.30 -16.56
CA PHE A 43 2.59 -12.25 -16.63
C PHE A 43 1.52 -11.83 -17.65
N ALA A 44 1.45 -10.53 -17.94
CA ALA A 44 0.53 -9.96 -18.91
C ALA A 44 0.92 -10.32 -20.35
N LYS A 45 -0.02 -10.87 -21.14
CA LYS A 45 0.10 -11.02 -22.61
C LYS A 45 0.60 -9.75 -23.31
N ALA A 46 0.14 -8.56 -22.87
CA ALA A 46 0.53 -7.29 -23.49
C ALA A 46 1.90 -6.75 -23.02
N GLY A 47 2.62 -7.47 -22.16
CA GLY A 47 3.89 -7.05 -21.60
C GLY A 47 3.78 -5.71 -20.87
N ARG A 48 4.73 -4.79 -21.13
CA ARG A 48 4.79 -3.47 -20.47
C ARG A 48 3.60 -2.56 -20.77
N ARG A 49 2.76 -2.86 -21.76
CA ARG A 49 1.57 -2.06 -22.05
C ARG A 49 0.54 -2.10 -20.92
N ILE A 50 0.62 -3.08 -20.01
CA ILE A 50 -0.20 -3.10 -18.80
C ILE A 50 -0.02 -1.83 -17.95
N TYR A 51 1.13 -1.14 -18.01
CA TYR A 51 1.36 0.06 -17.22
C TYR A 51 0.66 1.32 -17.73
N LYS A 52 0.05 1.29 -18.93
CA LYS A 52 -0.60 2.48 -19.53
C LYS A 52 -1.70 3.06 -18.63
N TYR A 53 -2.43 2.19 -17.92
CA TYR A 53 -3.56 2.60 -17.08
C TYR A 53 -3.15 3.48 -15.90
N LEU A 54 -1.97 3.22 -15.31
CA LEU A 54 -1.43 4.01 -14.18
C LEU A 54 -1.06 5.45 -14.58
N SER A 55 -1.14 5.79 -15.87
CA SER A 55 -0.93 7.14 -16.39
C SER A 55 -2.22 7.83 -16.83
N LEU A 56 -3.37 7.14 -16.78
CA LEU A 56 -4.66 7.70 -17.17
C LEU A 56 -5.17 8.64 -16.07
N PRO A 57 -5.59 9.87 -16.42
CA PRO A 57 -6.27 10.75 -15.47
C PRO A 57 -7.52 10.09 -14.88
N GLY A 58 -7.75 10.26 -13.58
CA GLY A 58 -8.88 9.68 -12.86
C GLY A 58 -8.71 8.19 -12.53
N PHE A 59 -7.64 7.52 -12.97
CA PHE A 59 -7.52 6.07 -12.77
C PHE A 59 -7.47 5.68 -11.29
N PHE A 60 -6.86 6.52 -10.45
CA PHE A 60 -6.78 6.29 -9.01
C PHE A 60 -7.98 6.83 -8.22
N ARG A 61 -8.82 7.67 -8.83
CA ARG A 61 -9.79 8.51 -8.12
C ARG A 61 -10.94 7.74 -7.47
N ASP A 62 -11.34 6.64 -8.10
CA ASP A 62 -12.49 5.77 -7.79
C ASP A 62 -12.03 4.35 -7.41
N LEU A 63 -10.79 4.19 -6.93
CA LEU A 63 -10.35 2.92 -6.38
C LEU A 63 -11.18 2.55 -5.16
N VAL A 64 -11.56 1.28 -5.03
CA VAL A 64 -12.32 0.82 -3.86
C VAL A 64 -11.35 0.69 -2.68
N PRO A 65 -11.67 1.21 -1.47
CA PRO A 65 -10.87 0.96 -0.28
C PRO A 65 -10.74 -0.54 0.00
N LEU A 66 -9.58 -0.99 0.48
CA LEU A 66 -9.43 -2.37 0.94
C LEU A 66 -10.27 -2.60 2.20
N PRO A 67 -10.80 -3.83 2.41
CA PRO A 67 -11.59 -4.16 3.59
C PRO A 67 -10.86 -3.80 4.88
N GLY A 68 -11.56 -3.12 5.79
CA GLY A 68 -11.02 -2.68 7.07
C GLY A 68 -10.07 -1.47 7.01
N ALA A 69 -9.63 -0.99 5.84
CA ALA A 69 -8.64 0.08 5.72
C ALA A 69 -9.08 1.39 6.40
N VAL A 70 -10.28 1.87 6.07
CA VAL A 70 -10.83 3.13 6.61
C VAL A 70 -11.03 3.05 8.13
N GLU A 71 -11.61 1.95 8.62
CA GLU A 71 -11.86 1.76 10.05
C GLU A 71 -10.56 1.69 10.84
N ASN A 72 -9.61 0.88 10.37
CA ASN A 72 -8.35 0.68 11.05
C ASN A 72 -7.44 1.91 11.00
N MET A 73 -7.48 2.71 9.93
CA MET A 73 -6.85 4.03 9.92
C MET A 73 -7.36 4.90 11.06
N ARG A 74 -8.68 4.93 11.31
CA ARG A 74 -9.26 5.68 12.44
C ARG A 74 -8.79 5.12 13.79
N ARG A 75 -8.74 3.80 13.94
CA ARG A 75 -8.25 3.14 15.16
C ARG A 75 -6.79 3.49 15.45
N LEU A 76 -5.92 3.49 14.44
CA LEU A 76 -4.51 3.84 14.61
C LEU A 76 -4.35 5.31 15.04
N LEU A 77 -5.07 6.23 14.39
CA LEU A 77 -5.06 7.66 14.76
C LEU A 77 -5.62 7.87 16.18
N ALA A 78 -6.72 7.22 16.53
CA ALA A 78 -7.32 7.30 17.86
C ALA A 78 -6.42 6.74 18.97
N ALA A 79 -5.60 5.74 18.66
CA ALA A 79 -4.57 5.21 19.55
C ALA A 79 -3.33 6.13 19.69
N GLY A 80 -3.31 7.28 19.01
CA GLY A 80 -2.25 8.28 19.11
C GLY A 80 -1.00 7.97 18.28
N PHE A 81 -1.11 7.07 17.29
CA PHE A 81 0.00 6.86 16.35
C PHE A 81 0.16 8.06 15.41
N ASP A 82 1.41 8.40 15.12
CA ASP A 82 1.74 9.37 14.09
C ASP A 82 1.74 8.66 12.73
N VAL A 83 0.67 8.84 11.95
CA VAL A 83 0.47 8.11 10.70
C VAL A 83 0.74 9.02 9.51
N LEU A 84 1.63 8.57 8.62
CA LEU A 84 1.91 9.21 7.35
C LEU A 84 1.50 8.27 6.21
N ILE A 85 0.77 8.78 5.23
CA ILE A 85 0.53 8.05 3.98
C ILE A 85 1.71 8.33 3.06
N VAL A 86 2.49 7.31 2.71
CA VAL A 86 3.66 7.45 1.84
C VAL A 86 3.40 6.67 0.56
N THR A 87 3.13 7.35 -0.54
CA THR A 87 2.76 6.72 -1.82
C THR A 87 3.68 7.17 -2.96
N ALA A 88 3.99 6.25 -3.88
CA ALA A 88 4.72 6.59 -5.09
C ALA A 88 3.74 7.00 -6.18
N ALA A 89 4.02 8.10 -6.86
CA ALA A 89 3.23 8.51 -8.02
C ALA A 89 4.13 9.25 -9.01
N ARG A 90 4.02 8.88 -10.29
CA ARG A 90 4.58 9.67 -11.41
C ARG A 90 3.55 10.62 -12.01
N ARG A 91 2.28 10.23 -11.91
CA ARG A 91 1.05 10.92 -12.35
C ARG A 91 -0.05 10.54 -11.38
N GLY A 92 -1.17 11.26 -11.39
CA GLY A 92 -2.32 10.96 -10.52
C GLY A 92 -2.14 11.42 -9.07
N HIS A 93 -1.24 12.37 -8.79
CA HIS A 93 -1.09 12.95 -7.45
C HIS A 93 -2.41 13.52 -6.93
N GLN A 94 -3.12 14.27 -7.78
CA GLN A 94 -4.40 14.87 -7.41
C GLN A 94 -5.45 13.79 -7.14
N ASP A 95 -5.60 12.81 -8.04
CA ASP A 95 -6.53 11.69 -7.85
C ASP A 95 -6.33 10.99 -6.50
N LYS A 96 -5.06 10.78 -6.11
CA LYS A 96 -4.71 10.15 -4.83
C LYS A 96 -5.04 11.03 -3.62
N ARG A 97 -4.78 12.34 -3.70
CA ARG A 97 -5.16 13.30 -2.65
C ARG A 97 -6.68 13.39 -2.48
N ASP A 98 -7.40 13.47 -3.60
CA ASP A 98 -8.86 13.55 -3.59
C ASP A 98 -9.48 12.25 -3.07
N TRP A 99 -8.92 11.09 -3.44
CA TRP A 99 -9.31 9.80 -2.89
C TRP A 99 -9.17 9.77 -1.36
N VAL A 100 -8.06 10.25 -0.82
CA VAL A 100 -7.85 10.33 0.64
C VAL A 100 -8.85 11.29 1.27
N SER A 101 -9.09 12.44 0.66
CA SER A 101 -10.05 13.42 1.17
C SER A 101 -11.48 12.88 1.23
N GLU A 102 -11.86 12.05 0.25
CA GLU A 102 -13.19 11.43 0.18
C GLU A 102 -13.34 10.26 1.15
N HIS A 103 -12.40 9.31 1.14
CA HIS A 103 -12.54 8.06 1.89
C HIS A 103 -12.00 8.14 3.33
N LEU A 104 -11.10 9.08 3.60
CA LEU A 104 -10.49 9.32 4.90
C LEU A 104 -10.67 10.80 5.32
N PRO A 105 -11.91 11.31 5.43
CA PRO A 105 -12.17 12.73 5.72
C PRO A 105 -11.66 13.18 7.10
N PHE A 106 -11.30 12.23 7.96
CA PHE A 106 -10.70 12.45 9.28
C PHE A 106 -9.16 12.49 9.25
N PHE A 107 -8.52 12.18 8.11
CA PHE A 107 -7.08 12.20 7.96
C PHE A 107 -6.60 13.55 7.43
N ASN A 108 -5.59 14.15 8.07
CA ASN A 108 -4.98 15.37 7.55
C ASN A 108 -4.18 15.07 6.28
N THR A 109 -4.64 15.56 5.12
CA THR A 109 -3.96 15.33 3.83
C THR A 109 -2.54 15.89 3.76
N ASP A 110 -2.15 16.81 4.66
CA ASP A 110 -0.75 17.29 4.74
C ASP A 110 0.22 16.21 5.24
N ASN A 111 -0.31 15.15 5.87
CA ASN A 111 0.47 13.96 6.26
C ASN A 111 0.63 12.95 5.10
N MET A 112 0.26 13.32 3.88
CA MET A 112 0.58 12.56 2.68
C MET A 112 1.94 12.97 2.11
N ILE A 113 2.80 11.99 1.86
CA ILE A 113 4.12 12.18 1.26
C ILE A 113 4.22 11.39 -0.03
N PHE A 114 4.51 12.10 -1.13
CA PHE A 114 4.77 11.47 -2.42
C PHE A 114 6.26 11.19 -2.59
N ALA A 115 6.66 9.92 -2.47
CA ALA A 115 8.06 9.52 -2.53
C ALA A 115 8.26 8.13 -3.15
N HIS A 116 9.24 8.02 -4.06
CA HIS A 116 9.70 6.72 -4.59
C HIS A 116 10.74 6.02 -3.69
N ARG A 117 11.42 6.81 -2.85
CA ARG A 117 12.43 6.34 -1.89
C ARG A 117 11.85 6.43 -0.48
N LYS A 118 10.96 5.50 -0.15
CA LYS A 118 10.24 5.47 1.12
C LYS A 118 11.16 5.23 2.31
N GLU A 119 12.30 4.57 2.09
CA GLU A 119 13.33 4.31 3.09
C GLU A 119 13.95 5.58 3.69
N LEU A 120 13.83 6.72 3.01
CA LEU A 120 14.33 8.00 3.52
C LEU A 120 13.33 8.75 4.41
N ILE A 121 12.08 8.29 4.45
CA ILE A 121 11.05 8.89 5.29
C ILE A 121 11.21 8.32 6.69
N ARG A 122 11.41 9.21 7.67
CA ARG A 122 11.55 8.80 9.07
C ARG A 122 10.25 8.19 9.57
N GLY A 123 10.28 6.91 9.94
CA GLY A 123 9.19 6.17 10.56
C GLY A 123 9.70 4.90 11.26
N ASP A 124 8.91 4.33 12.15
CA ASP A 124 9.26 3.10 12.89
C ASP A 124 8.79 1.85 12.13
N ILE A 125 7.60 1.92 11.52
CA ILE A 125 6.98 0.84 10.74
C ILE A 125 6.66 1.33 9.33
N LEU A 126 6.87 0.47 8.33
CA LEU A 126 6.35 0.64 6.97
C LEU A 126 5.35 -0.48 6.66
N PHE A 127 4.09 -0.13 6.37
CA PHE A 127 3.07 -1.03 5.84
C PHE A 127 2.93 -0.85 4.33
N ASP A 128 3.42 -1.82 3.55
CA ASP A 128 3.57 -1.72 2.09
C ASP A 128 3.39 -3.10 1.45
N ASP A 129 2.91 -3.21 0.22
CA ASP A 129 2.81 -4.47 -0.50
C ASP A 129 4.10 -4.80 -1.28
N ALA A 130 4.90 -3.79 -1.62
CA ALA A 130 5.96 -3.89 -2.59
C ALA A 130 7.28 -4.42 -1.98
N PRO A 131 7.80 -5.59 -2.43
CA PRO A 131 8.99 -6.22 -1.84
C PRO A 131 10.21 -5.29 -1.73
N HIS A 132 10.46 -4.50 -2.78
CA HIS A 132 11.59 -3.58 -2.85
C HIS A 132 11.46 -2.34 -1.94
N HIS A 133 10.25 -1.94 -1.51
CA HIS A 133 10.10 -0.92 -0.47
C HIS A 133 10.37 -1.52 0.91
N LEU A 134 9.80 -2.70 1.17
CA LEU A 134 9.97 -3.43 2.42
C LEU A 134 11.46 -3.72 2.70
N GLU A 135 12.17 -4.23 1.69
CA GLU A 135 13.60 -4.54 1.79
C GLU A 135 14.46 -3.31 2.07
N ARG A 136 14.26 -2.23 1.30
CA ARG A 136 15.00 -0.98 1.50
C ARG A 136 14.70 -0.36 2.87
N PHE A 137 13.45 -0.40 3.34
CA PHE A 137 13.10 0.14 4.65
C PHE A 137 13.78 -0.64 5.79
N ALA A 138 13.82 -1.97 5.70
CA ALA A 138 14.57 -2.81 6.65
C ALA A 138 16.07 -2.50 6.67
N GLN A 139 16.69 -2.32 5.49
CA GLN A 139 18.11 -1.95 5.39
C GLN A 139 18.43 -0.60 6.06
N TYR A 140 17.42 0.28 6.19
CA TYR A 140 17.51 1.58 6.86
C TYR A 140 17.09 1.53 8.34
N GLY A 141 16.92 0.33 8.90
CA GLY A 141 16.67 0.11 10.33
C GLY A 141 15.21 0.21 10.77
N GLY A 142 14.28 0.42 9.83
CA GLY A 142 12.84 0.39 10.12
C GLY A 142 12.25 -1.01 10.06
N GLU A 143 11.04 -1.20 10.60
CA GLU A 143 10.33 -2.48 10.52
C GLU A 143 9.35 -2.50 9.35
N PRO A 144 9.61 -3.30 8.30
CA PRO A 144 8.63 -3.53 7.26
C PRO A 144 7.57 -4.56 7.70
N ILE A 145 6.32 -4.30 7.37
CA ILE A 145 5.20 -5.23 7.46
C ILE A 145 4.54 -5.25 6.08
N ALA A 146 4.39 -6.42 5.49
CA ALA A 146 3.82 -6.56 4.17
C ALA A 146 2.31 -6.78 4.23
N MET A 147 1.54 -6.07 3.40
CA MET A 147 0.23 -6.57 3.00
C MET A 147 0.44 -7.82 2.14
N ALA A 148 -0.13 -8.96 2.50
CA ALA A 148 0.19 -10.23 1.88
C ALA A 148 -0.37 -10.33 0.45
N TYR A 149 0.53 -10.47 -0.52
CA TYR A 149 0.21 -10.81 -1.90
C TYR A 149 1.11 -11.95 -2.40
N PRO A 150 0.73 -12.66 -3.49
CA PRO A 150 1.56 -13.74 -4.03
C PRO A 150 2.97 -13.25 -4.44
N TYR A 151 3.06 -12.06 -5.06
CA TYR A 151 4.34 -11.51 -5.50
C TYR A 151 5.30 -11.10 -4.39
N ASN A 152 4.84 -11.03 -3.13
CA ASN A 152 5.70 -10.75 -1.98
C ASN A 152 5.83 -11.95 -1.03
N ALA A 153 5.43 -13.15 -1.46
CA ALA A 153 5.50 -14.35 -0.61
C ALA A 153 6.93 -14.74 -0.18
N HIS A 154 7.94 -14.29 -0.93
CA HIS A 154 9.35 -14.59 -0.68
C HIS A 154 10.02 -13.63 0.32
N VAL A 155 9.37 -12.54 0.73
CA VAL A 155 10.01 -11.57 1.63
C VAL A 155 10.18 -12.18 3.03
N PRO A 156 11.33 -11.98 3.71
CA PRO A 156 11.59 -12.56 5.03
C PRO A 156 10.94 -11.76 6.17
N TYR A 157 10.04 -10.83 5.85
CA TYR A 157 9.41 -9.91 6.79
C TYR A 157 8.04 -10.39 7.23
N ARG A 158 7.47 -9.75 8.27
CA ARG A 158 6.09 -10.04 8.68
C ARG A 158 5.15 -9.72 7.53
N ARG A 159 4.23 -10.64 7.25
CA ARG A 159 3.15 -10.46 6.27
C ARG A 159 1.82 -10.61 6.98
N VAL A 160 0.85 -9.76 6.65
CA VAL A 160 -0.51 -9.76 7.22
C VAL A 160 -1.52 -9.86 6.08
N ALA A 161 -2.59 -10.62 6.28
CA ALA A 161 -3.59 -10.85 5.23
C ALA A 161 -4.69 -9.80 5.21
N SER A 162 -4.80 -9.00 6.28
CA SER A 162 -5.85 -8.01 6.47
C SER A 162 -5.36 -6.78 7.25
N TRP A 163 -6.17 -5.72 7.20
CA TRP A 163 -5.97 -4.52 8.03
C TRP A 163 -6.18 -4.77 9.52
N ASP A 164 -7.03 -5.75 9.88
CA ASP A 164 -7.26 -6.11 11.27
C ASP A 164 -6.00 -6.77 11.86
N ASP A 165 -5.40 -7.72 11.13
CA ASP A 165 -4.12 -8.34 11.51
C ASP A 165 -3.01 -7.31 11.73
N PHE A 166 -2.92 -6.32 10.82
CA PHE A 166 -1.96 -5.22 10.91
C PHE A 166 -2.18 -4.40 12.18
N THR A 167 -3.40 -3.92 12.37
CA THR A 167 -3.75 -3.02 13.47
C THR A 167 -3.61 -3.70 14.82
N GLU A 168 -4.06 -4.95 14.94
CA GLU A 168 -3.87 -5.74 16.16
C GLU A 168 -2.40 -6.00 16.48
N TYR A 169 -1.57 -6.22 15.46
CA TYR A 169 -0.13 -6.36 15.66
C TYR A 169 0.48 -5.06 16.21
N VAL A 170 0.17 -3.92 15.59
CA VAL A 170 0.71 -2.61 15.95
C VAL A 170 0.25 -2.19 17.36
N LEU A 171 -1.03 -2.34 17.69
CA LEU A 171 -1.57 -2.01 19.01
C LEU A 171 -0.92 -2.85 20.11
N ARG A 172 -0.84 -4.17 19.92
CA ARG A 172 -0.18 -5.08 20.88
C ARG A 172 1.30 -4.76 21.08
N ARG A 173 1.98 -4.23 20.06
CA ARG A 173 3.38 -3.83 20.15
C ARG A 173 3.54 -2.56 20.98
N ALA A 174 2.63 -1.59 20.82
CA ALA A 174 2.66 -0.35 21.58
C ALA A 174 2.37 -0.56 23.08
N ASP A 175 1.56 -1.56 23.42
CA ASP A 175 1.23 -1.91 24.81
C ASP A 175 2.36 -2.65 25.56
N ARG A 176 3.44 -3.05 24.86
CA ARG A 176 4.57 -3.69 25.55
C ARG A 176 5.42 -2.61 26.22
N PRO A 177 5.66 -2.69 27.55
CA PRO A 177 6.59 -1.78 28.21
C PRO A 177 7.95 -1.89 27.53
N ALA A 178 8.59 -0.73 27.27
CA ALA A 178 9.97 -0.69 26.80
C ALA A 178 10.79 -1.55 27.76
N ARG A 179 11.43 -2.61 27.23
CA ARG A 179 12.34 -3.43 28.04
C ARG A 179 13.41 -2.49 28.60
N ALA A 180 13.42 -2.35 29.93
CA ALA A 180 14.44 -1.66 30.69
C ALA A 180 15.82 -2.29 30.49
#